data_AF-A0A8X7QA44-F1
#
_entry.id   AF-A0A8X7QA44-F1
#
_cell.length_a   1.000
_cell.length_b   1.000
_cell.length_c   1.000
_cell.angle_alpha   90.00
_cell.angle_beta   90.00
_cell.angle_gamma   90.00
#
_symmetry.space_group_name_H-M   'P 1'
#
loop_
_entity.id
_entity.type
_entity.pdbx_description
1 polymer ?
#
loop_
_entity_poly.entity_id
_entity_poly.type
_entity_poly.pdbx_seq_one_letter_code
_entity_poly.pdbx_strand_id
1 'polypeptide(L)'
;MNIRDGRNVRFWNDLWHPQGHIIELTSEIGTQNLGIAREARVCEVLRDGVWRFRNCRDQRIREVIQVVSSFPLSLTVSEPDGVSWKCGEDEFKKKFISSATWHLLRGRKEEVRWNKLVWFPQGVPRYGFISWLAIKDRLATGHQHSTMGQGAGLCLLWRVG
;
A
#
# COMPACT_ATOMS: atom_id res chain seq x y z
N MET A 1 9.26 -9.68 9.65
CA MET A 1 9.69 -9.17 10.96
C MET A 1 9.96 -10.38 11.83
N ASN A 2 11.12 -10.46 12.51
CA ASN A 2 11.40 -11.57 13.42
C ASN A 2 11.17 -11.11 14.86
N ILE A 3 10.06 -11.57 15.43
CA ILE A 3 9.69 -11.32 16.81
C ILE A 3 10.41 -12.37 17.65
N ARG A 4 11.21 -11.94 18.61
CA ARG A 4 12.04 -12.79 19.48
C ARG A 4 11.68 -12.54 20.93
N ASP A 5 12.18 -11.47 21.53
CA ASP A 5 11.85 -11.11 22.91
C ASP A 5 10.52 -10.34 23.03
N GLY A 6 9.99 -9.82 21.91
CA GLY A 6 8.70 -9.13 21.83
C GLY A 6 8.64 -7.81 22.59
N ARG A 7 9.81 -7.26 22.97
CA ARG A 7 9.94 -6.03 23.77
C ARG A 7 9.92 -4.77 22.92
N ASN A 8 10.30 -4.85 21.65
CA ASN A 8 10.27 -3.70 20.75
C ASN A 8 9.01 -3.67 19.89
N VAL A 9 8.22 -4.74 19.90
CA VAL A 9 7.00 -4.86 19.10
C VAL A 9 5.77 -4.46 19.91
N ARG A 10 5.04 -3.47 19.42
CA ARG A 10 3.73 -3.05 19.94
C ARG A 10 2.64 -3.99 19.43
N PHE A 11 1.79 -4.46 20.35
CA PHE A 11 0.73 -5.41 20.03
C PHE A 11 -0.28 -4.86 19.01
N TRP A 12 -0.64 -3.57 19.13
CA TRP A 12 -1.69 -2.96 18.31
C TRP A 12 -1.19 -2.37 17.00
N ASN A 13 -0.05 -1.69 17.05
CA ASN A 13 0.39 -0.77 16.00
C ASN A 13 1.45 -1.36 15.08
N ASP A 14 2.12 -2.46 15.45
CA ASP A 14 3.19 -3.01 14.62
C ASP A 14 2.69 -4.15 13.72
N LEU A 15 3.34 -4.31 12.56
CA LEU A 15 3.06 -5.36 11.57
C LEU A 15 3.74 -6.68 11.95
N TRP A 16 3.24 -7.31 13.01
CA TRP A 16 3.74 -8.59 13.47
C TRP A 16 2.85 -9.78 13.08
N HIS A 17 1.59 -9.52 12.70
CA HIS A 17 0.61 -10.53 12.31
C HIS A 17 0.30 -10.45 10.79
N PRO A 18 0.08 -11.59 10.09
CA PRO A 18 -0.20 -11.58 8.65
C PRO A 18 -1.49 -10.86 8.24
N GLN A 19 -2.46 -10.71 9.15
CA GLN A 19 -3.67 -9.90 8.89
C GLN A 19 -3.44 -8.38 8.96
N GLY A 20 -2.21 -7.93 9.20
CA GLY A 20 -1.86 -6.52 9.30
C GLY A 20 -1.92 -6.02 10.74
N HIS A 21 -2.24 -4.73 10.89
CA HIS A 21 -2.31 -4.07 12.19
C HIS A 21 -3.59 -4.48 12.93
N ILE A 22 -3.46 -5.04 14.13
CA ILE A 22 -4.62 -5.48 14.90
C ILE A 22 -5.54 -4.30 15.22
N ILE A 23 -4.99 -3.11 15.45
CA ILE A 23 -5.79 -1.90 15.71
C ILE A 23 -6.74 -1.56 14.56
N GLU A 24 -6.37 -1.84 13.31
CA GLU A 24 -7.24 -1.62 12.15
C GLU A 24 -8.38 -2.63 12.11
N LEU A 25 -8.13 -3.87 12.55
CA LEU A 25 -9.13 -4.92 12.62
C LEU A 25 -10.12 -4.70 13.76
N THR A 26 -9.64 -4.37 14.96
CA THR A 26 -10.51 -4.24 16.14
C THR A 26 -11.04 -2.83 16.35
N SER A 27 -10.49 -1.82 15.67
CA SER A 27 -10.63 -0.39 15.98
C SER A 27 -10.20 -0.04 17.41
N GLU A 28 -10.30 1.23 17.79
CA GLU A 28 -10.00 1.72 19.15
C GLU A 28 -10.83 1.01 20.23
N ILE A 29 -12.03 0.51 19.87
CA ILE A 29 -12.92 -0.25 20.75
C ILE A 29 -12.23 -1.54 21.24
N GLY A 30 -11.37 -2.13 20.41
CA GLY A 30 -10.56 -3.29 20.76
C GLY A 30 -9.70 -3.09 21.99
N THR A 31 -9.06 -1.91 22.13
CA THR A 31 -8.17 -1.62 23.26
C THR A 31 -8.90 -1.65 24.60
N GLN A 32 -10.10 -1.07 24.65
CA GLN A 32 -10.95 -1.03 25.85
C GLN A 32 -11.54 -2.41 26.16
N ASN A 33 -12.04 -3.10 25.14
CA ASN A 33 -12.70 -4.39 25.29
C ASN A 33 -11.73 -5.50 25.70
N LEU A 34 -10.49 -5.47 25.22
CA LEU A 34 -9.45 -6.43 25.56
C LEU A 34 -8.70 -6.07 26.85
N GLY A 35 -8.83 -4.83 27.32
CA GLY A 35 -8.15 -4.33 28.52
C GLY A 35 -6.63 -4.28 28.34
N ILE A 36 -6.15 -4.11 27.12
CA ILE A 36 -4.73 -4.02 26.78
C ILE A 36 -4.46 -2.55 26.41
N ALA A 37 -3.46 -1.96 27.05
CA ALA A 37 -3.07 -0.58 26.76
C ALA A 37 -2.65 -0.42 25.28
N ARG A 38 -2.87 0.76 24.71
CA ARG A 38 -2.51 1.06 23.32
C ARG A 38 -1.02 0.87 23.02
N GLU A 39 -0.18 1.13 24.02
CA GLU A 39 1.27 1.00 23.93
C GLU A 39 1.80 -0.34 24.47
N ALA A 40 0.90 -1.30 24.72
CA ALA A 40 1.29 -2.60 25.22
C ALA A 40 2.17 -3.34 24.22
N ARG A 41 3.19 -4.01 24.75
CA ARG A 41 4.15 -4.80 23.96
C ARG A 41 3.67 -6.23 23.81
N VAL A 42 4.09 -6.91 22.75
CA VAL A 42 3.74 -8.33 22.53
C VAL A 42 4.16 -9.19 23.73
N CYS A 43 5.32 -8.92 24.34
CA CYS A 43 5.79 -9.63 25.53
C CYS A 43 4.93 -9.43 26.80
N GLU A 44 4.11 -8.37 26.87
CA GLU A 44 3.21 -8.12 27.99
C GLU A 44 1.90 -8.90 27.85
N VAL A 45 1.46 -9.10 26.60
CA VAL A 45 0.20 -9.78 26.27
C VAL A 45 0.40 -11.29 26.11
N LEU A 46 1.52 -11.72 25.53
CA LEU A 46 1.88 -13.12 25.32
C LEU A 46 2.93 -13.53 26.37
N ARG A 47 2.51 -14.29 27.39
CA ARG A 47 3.41 -14.79 28.43
C ARG A 47 3.42 -16.32 28.42
N ASP A 48 4.62 -16.91 28.35
CA ASP A 48 4.82 -18.37 28.36
C ASP A 48 4.03 -19.10 27.25
N GLY A 49 3.88 -18.47 26.09
CA GLY A 49 3.12 -19.02 24.96
C GLY A 49 1.59 -18.92 25.10
N VAL A 50 1.08 -18.28 26.17
CA VAL A 50 -0.35 -18.08 26.39
C VAL A 50 -0.72 -16.60 26.24
N TRP A 51 -1.71 -16.33 25.39
CA TRP A 51 -2.25 -14.99 25.20
C TRP A 51 -3.17 -14.58 26.36
N ARG A 52 -2.95 -13.39 26.92
CA ARG A 52 -3.75 -12.82 28.01
C ARG A 52 -4.72 -11.76 27.48
N PHE A 53 -5.91 -12.20 27.09
CA PHE A 53 -7.01 -11.33 26.67
C PHE A 53 -8.09 -11.24 27.74
N ARG A 54 -8.69 -10.06 27.95
CA ARG A 54 -9.96 -10.00 28.68
C ARG A 54 -11.05 -10.66 27.83
N ASN A 55 -11.95 -11.38 28.51
CA ASN A 55 -13.10 -11.97 27.85
C ASN A 55 -14.06 -10.85 27.40
N CYS A 56 -14.20 -10.68 26.09
CA CYS A 56 -15.14 -9.73 25.50
C CYS A 56 -16.41 -10.45 25.05
N ARG A 57 -17.56 -9.76 24.99
CA ARG A 57 -18.82 -10.29 24.44
C ARG A 57 -19.00 -10.00 22.95
N ASP A 58 -18.20 -9.11 22.38
CA ASP A 58 -18.26 -8.74 20.97
C ASP A 58 -17.73 -9.89 20.09
N GLN A 59 -18.60 -10.40 19.22
CA GLN A 59 -18.32 -11.53 18.34
C GLN A 59 -17.18 -11.22 17.35
N ARG A 60 -17.14 -10.00 16.81
CA ARG A 60 -16.13 -9.59 15.83
C ARG A 60 -14.74 -9.58 16.44
N ILE A 61 -14.63 -9.10 17.67
CA ILE A 61 -13.35 -9.06 18.41
C ILE A 61 -12.91 -10.49 18.77
N ARG A 62 -13.85 -11.37 19.13
CA ARG A 62 -13.55 -12.79 19.41
C ARG A 62 -12.97 -13.51 18.19
N GLU A 63 -13.52 -13.27 17.01
CA GLU A 63 -13.01 -13.86 15.76
C GLU A 63 -11.58 -13.40 15.48
N VAL A 64 -11.28 -12.11 15.63
CA VAL A 64 -9.92 -11.59 15.48
C VAL A 64 -8.98 -12.22 16.52
N ILE A 65 -9.38 -12.31 17.78
CA ILE A 65 -8.58 -12.94 18.84
C ILE A 65 -8.31 -14.42 18.54
N GLN A 66 -9.28 -15.15 18.01
CA GLN A 66 -9.08 -16.56 17.66
C GLN A 66 -8.02 -16.71 16.57
N VAL A 67 -8.04 -15.85 15.55
CA VAL A 67 -7.01 -15.88 14.51
C VAL A 67 -5.65 -15.46 15.05
N VAL A 68 -5.60 -14.44 15.90
CA VAL A 68 -4.35 -14.01 16.54
C VAL A 68 -3.79 -15.11 17.45
N SER A 69 -4.66 -15.81 18.18
CA SER A 69 -4.27 -16.89 19.10
C SER A 69 -3.81 -18.15 18.37
N SER A 70 -4.29 -18.39 17.16
CA SER A 70 -3.85 -19.53 16.35
C SER A 70 -2.48 -19.31 15.68
N PHE A 71 -2.00 -18.07 15.64
CA PHE A 71 -0.69 -17.74 15.10
C PHE A 71 0.42 -18.21 16.08
N PRO A 72 1.29 -19.16 15.69
CA PRO A 72 2.28 -19.75 16.59
C PRO A 72 3.45 -18.78 16.80
N LEU A 73 3.35 -17.94 17.83
CA LEU A 73 4.45 -17.11 18.31
C LEU A 73 5.10 -17.73 19.55
N SER A 74 6.40 -17.97 19.49
CA SER A 74 7.22 -18.36 20.63
C SER A 74 8.21 -17.25 20.93
N LEU A 75 8.08 -16.63 22.09
CA LEU A 75 9.01 -15.59 22.53
C LEU A 75 10.27 -16.24 23.12
N THR A 76 11.43 -15.87 22.60
CA THR A 76 12.73 -16.32 23.10
C THR A 76 13.41 -15.16 23.81
N VAL A 77 13.53 -15.24 25.13
CA VAL A 77 14.03 -14.14 26.00
C VAL A 77 15.49 -13.77 25.71
N SER A 78 16.25 -14.65 25.05
CA SER A 78 17.70 -14.51 24.87
C SER A 78 18.12 -13.54 23.76
N GLU A 79 17.26 -13.27 22.77
CA GLU A 79 17.64 -12.48 21.60
C GLU A 79 16.69 -11.29 21.37
N PRO A 80 17.22 -10.09 21.08
CA PRO A 80 16.38 -8.92 20.81
C PRO A 80 15.62 -9.04 19.49
N ASP A 81 14.42 -8.45 19.44
CA ASP A 81 13.60 -8.34 18.24
C ASP A 81 14.36 -7.76 17.04
N GLY A 82 14.23 -8.42 15.89
CA GLY A 82 14.91 -8.05 14.66
C GLY A 82 13.97 -7.42 13.64
N VAL A 83 14.14 -6.13 13.37
CA VAL A 83 13.47 -5.44 12.25
C VAL A 83 14.32 -5.60 10.99
N SER A 84 13.69 -6.10 9.93
CA SER A 84 14.34 -6.31 8.63
C SER A 84 13.52 -5.65 7.52
N TRP A 85 14.17 -4.87 6.67
CA TRP A 85 13.57 -4.22 5.51
C TRP A 85 13.37 -5.21 4.38
N LYS A 86 12.15 -5.26 3.84
CA LYS A 86 11.87 -6.03 2.64
C LYS A 86 12.50 -5.33 1.43
N CYS A 87 13.47 -5.98 0.77
CA CYS A 87 14.22 -5.47 -0.38
C CYS A 87 13.94 -6.24 -1.69
N GLY A 88 13.10 -7.28 -1.65
CA GLY A 88 12.64 -8.04 -2.82
C GLY A 88 11.36 -8.81 -2.47
N GLU A 89 10.87 -9.67 -3.37
CA GLU A 89 9.71 -10.53 -3.06
C GLU A 89 9.98 -11.41 -1.84
N ASP A 90 11.20 -11.97 -1.73
CA ASP A 90 11.64 -12.84 -0.62
C ASP A 90 12.92 -12.38 0.10
N GLU A 91 13.51 -11.24 -0.28
CA GLU A 91 14.79 -10.80 0.29
C GLU A 91 14.59 -9.76 1.42
N PHE A 92 15.08 -10.07 2.62
CA PHE A 92 15.05 -9.17 3.78
C PHE A 92 16.45 -8.73 4.17
N LYS A 93 16.68 -7.43 4.27
CA LYS A 93 17.98 -6.82 4.60
C LYS A 93 17.88 -5.95 5.85
N LYS A 94 18.97 -5.85 6.62
CA LYS A 94 19.05 -4.97 7.80
C LYS A 94 19.17 -3.48 7.43
N LYS A 95 19.59 -3.17 6.20
CA LYS A 95 19.76 -1.80 5.70
C LYS A 95 18.62 -1.43 4.76
N PHE A 96 18.17 -0.18 4.87
CA PHE A 96 17.22 0.41 3.93
C PHE A 96 17.93 0.68 2.60
N ILE A 97 17.36 0.21 1.50
CA ILE A 97 17.87 0.45 0.15
C ILE A 97 16.76 1.11 -0.65
N SER A 98 16.90 2.43 -0.90
CA SER A 98 15.86 3.24 -1.55
C SER A 98 15.45 2.69 -2.92
N SER A 99 16.39 2.19 -3.72
CA SER A 99 16.09 1.60 -5.03
C SER A 99 15.24 0.34 -4.91
N ALA A 100 15.58 -0.56 -3.99
CA ALA A 100 14.84 -1.79 -3.74
C ALA A 100 13.41 -1.50 -3.26
N THR A 101 13.25 -0.59 -2.30
CA THR A 101 11.93 -0.15 -1.82
C THR A 101 11.13 0.52 -2.94
N TRP A 102 11.76 1.34 -3.78
CA TRP A 102 11.11 1.96 -4.93
C TRP A 102 10.58 0.92 -5.93
N HIS A 103 11.37 -0.12 -6.21
CA HIS A 103 10.94 -1.23 -7.07
C HIS A 103 9.77 -2.01 -6.50
N LEU A 104 9.71 -2.20 -5.17
CA LEU A 104 8.61 -2.87 -4.49
C LEU A 104 7.31 -2.05 -4.55
N LEU A 105 7.38 -0.74 -4.32
CA LEU A 105 6.20 0.16 -4.29
C LEU A 105 5.56 0.35 -5.67
N ARG A 106 6.38 0.49 -6.72
CA ARG A 106 5.88 0.95 -8.02
C ARG A 106 5.09 -0.10 -8.79
N GLY A 107 5.16 -1.39 -8.41
CA GLY A 107 4.61 -2.53 -9.14
C GLY A 107 5.09 -2.52 -10.60
N ARG A 108 6.14 -3.29 -10.93
CA ARG A 108 6.75 -3.22 -12.27
C ARG A 108 5.70 -3.51 -13.36
N LYS A 109 5.24 -2.45 -14.03
CA LYS A 109 4.44 -2.59 -15.26
C LYS A 109 5.36 -3.03 -16.38
N GLU A 110 4.84 -3.84 -17.31
CA GLU A 110 5.58 -4.22 -18.50
C GLU A 110 6.10 -2.98 -19.21
N GLU A 111 7.35 -3.07 -19.66
CA GLU A 111 7.96 -1.97 -20.40
C GLU A 111 7.26 -1.85 -21.75
N VAL A 112 6.52 -0.75 -21.93
CA VAL A 112 5.75 -0.55 -23.16
C VAL A 112 6.71 -0.24 -24.30
N ARG A 113 6.45 -0.79 -25.50
CA ARG A 113 7.34 -0.65 -26.67
C ARG A 113 7.69 0.80 -27.01
N TRP A 114 6.77 1.74 -26.76
CA TRP A 114 7.00 3.16 -27.02
C TRP A 114 7.89 3.86 -25.98
N ASN A 115 8.21 3.24 -24.84
CA ASN A 115 9.03 3.84 -23.79
C ASN A 115 10.38 4.35 -24.34
N LYS A 116 11.03 3.54 -25.18
CA LYS A 116 12.32 3.88 -25.81
C LYS A 116 12.22 4.95 -26.89
N LEU A 117 11.06 5.07 -27.54
CA LEU A 117 10.79 6.12 -28.54
C LEU A 117 10.60 7.49 -27.88
N VAL A 118 9.98 7.50 -26.69
CA VAL A 118 9.62 8.73 -25.98
C VAL A 118 10.75 9.21 -25.05
N TRP A 119 11.45 8.29 -24.38
CA TRP A 119 12.42 8.58 -23.33
C TRP A 119 13.84 8.11 -23.70
N PHE A 120 14.44 8.72 -24.73
CA PHE A 120 15.82 8.48 -25.12
C PHE A 120 16.76 9.55 -24.51
N PRO A 121 18.02 9.21 -24.18
CA PRO A 121 18.91 10.09 -23.40
C PRO A 121 19.29 11.40 -24.08
N GLN A 122 19.19 11.48 -25.41
CA GLN A 122 19.47 12.68 -26.20
C GLN A 122 18.21 13.50 -26.50
N GLY A 123 17.04 13.08 -25.97
CA GLY A 123 15.76 13.71 -26.22
C GLY A 123 15.50 14.87 -25.28
N VAL A 124 14.94 15.96 -25.81
CA VAL A 124 14.50 17.09 -24.97
C VAL A 124 13.21 16.69 -24.23
N PRO A 125 13.18 16.77 -22.88
CA PRO A 125 12.06 16.27 -22.07
C PRO A 125 10.68 16.84 -22.44
N ARG A 126 10.64 18.08 -22.95
CA ARG A 126 9.39 18.74 -23.39
C ARG A 126 8.70 17.97 -24.53
N TYR A 127 9.45 17.54 -25.55
CA TYR A 127 8.86 16.79 -26.67
C TYR A 127 8.49 15.38 -26.25
N GLY A 128 9.29 14.73 -25.40
CA GLY A 128 8.96 13.43 -24.81
C GLY A 128 7.63 13.49 -24.04
N PHE A 129 7.40 14.54 -23.25
CA PHE A 129 6.14 14.72 -22.53
C PHE A 129 4.93 14.89 -23.46
N ILE A 130 5.07 15.67 -24.54
CA ILE A 130 3.99 15.88 -25.53
C ILE A 130 3.70 14.58 -26.28
N SER A 131 4.74 13.87 -26.75
CA SER A 131 4.59 12.56 -27.42
C SER A 131 3.98 11.51 -26.49
N TRP A 132 4.33 11.51 -25.20
CA TRP A 132 3.72 10.64 -24.20
C TRP A 132 2.22 10.92 -24.02
N LEU A 133 1.83 12.19 -23.96
CA LEU A 133 0.41 12.58 -23.90
C LEU A 133 -0.34 12.19 -25.17
N ALA A 134 0.29 12.34 -26.34
CA ALA A 134 -0.27 11.94 -27.63
C ALA A 134 -0.52 10.44 -27.70
N ILE A 135 0.46 9.63 -27.33
CA ILE A 135 0.34 8.16 -27.30
C ILE A 135 -0.74 7.68 -26.33
N LYS A 136 -0.97 8.45 -25.25
CA LYS A 136 -2.04 8.16 -24.28
C LYS A 136 -3.40 8.74 -24.66
N ASP A 137 -3.51 9.44 -25.80
CA ASP A 137 -4.72 10.17 -26.21
C ASP A 137 -5.24 11.14 -25.13
N ARG A 138 -4.30 11.72 -24.37
CA ARG A 138 -4.57 12.68 -23.27
C ARG A 138 -4.17 14.11 -23.63
N LEU A 139 -3.86 14.36 -24.89
CA LEU A 139 -3.76 15.73 -25.37
C LEU A 139 -5.16 16.31 -25.41
N ALA A 140 -5.34 17.51 -24.85
CA ALA A 140 -6.53 18.32 -25.06
C ALA A 140 -6.54 18.91 -26.50
N THR A 141 -6.23 18.09 -27.50
CA THR A 141 -6.30 18.45 -28.91
C THR A 141 -7.71 18.14 -29.38
N GLY A 142 -8.63 19.05 -29.04
CA GLY A 142 -9.93 19.28 -29.69
C GLY A 142 -10.54 18.14 -30.52
N HIS A 143 -10.84 16.99 -29.93
CA HIS A 143 -11.83 16.04 -30.48
C HIS A 143 -13.25 16.41 -30.03
N GLN A 144 -13.58 17.71 -30.12
CA GLN A 144 -14.96 18.21 -30.11
C GLN A 144 -15.33 18.78 -31.48
N HIS A 145 -14.99 18.08 -32.57
CA HIS A 145 -15.49 18.48 -33.89
C HIS A 145 -15.81 17.27 -34.78
N SER A 146 -16.78 16.46 -34.36
CA SER A 146 -17.50 15.56 -35.28
C SER A 146 -18.97 15.31 -34.93
N THR A 147 -19.55 16.05 -33.97
CA THR A 147 -21.01 16.00 -33.69
C THR A 147 -21.65 17.38 -33.66
N MET A 148 -21.19 18.30 -34.50
CA MET A 148 -21.90 19.55 -34.77
C MET A 148 -21.71 19.88 -36.25
N GLY A 149 -22.64 19.42 -37.08
CA GLY A 149 -22.55 19.62 -38.52
C GLY A 149 -23.39 18.69 -39.40
N GLN A 150 -24.49 18.11 -38.90
CA GLN A 150 -25.57 17.63 -39.77
C GLN A 150 -26.90 18.03 -39.13
N GLY A 151 -27.56 19.01 -39.75
CA GLY A 151 -28.88 19.46 -39.33
C GLY A 151 -28.98 20.96 -39.12
N ALA A 152 -28.81 21.75 -40.18
CA ALA A 152 -29.56 22.99 -40.38
C ALA A 152 -29.27 23.47 -41.81
N GLY A 153 -30.22 23.22 -42.69
CA GLY A 153 -30.24 23.89 -43.98
C GLY A 153 -30.54 25.37 -43.84
N LEU A 154 -30.43 26.05 -44.97
CA LEU A 154 -30.97 27.37 -45.30
C LEU A 154 -30.29 28.60 -44.66
N CYS A 155 -29.73 29.38 -45.59
CA CYS A 155 -29.94 30.82 -45.79
C CYS A 155 -28.70 31.72 -45.68
N LEU A 156 -28.09 31.89 -46.86
CA LEU A 156 -28.03 33.15 -47.64
C LEU A 156 -27.38 34.42 -47.05
N LEU A 157 -26.55 35.00 -47.93
CA LEU A 157 -26.15 36.41 -48.10
C LEU A 157 -25.09 36.92 -47.11
N TRP A 158 -23.93 37.44 -47.54
CA TRP A 158 -23.71 38.43 -48.61
C TRP A 158 -22.28 38.34 -49.18
N ARG A 159 -22.11 38.63 -50.49
CA ARG A 159 -21.03 39.55 -50.91
C ARG A 159 -21.38 40.28 -52.21
N VAL A 160 -21.33 41.60 -52.11
CA VAL A 160 -21.47 42.63 -53.14
C VAL A 160 -20.27 42.61 -54.08
N GLY A 161 -20.51 42.83 -55.37
CA GLY A 161 -19.50 43.02 -56.42
C GLY A 161 -20.06 42.69 -57.79
#